data_AF-A0A640W1F3-F1
#
_entry.id   AF-A0A640W1F3-F1
#
_cell.length_a   1.000
_cell.length_b   1.000
_cell.length_c   1.000
_cell.angle_alpha   90.00
_cell.angle_beta   90.00
_cell.angle_gamma   90.00
#
_symmetry.space_group_name_H-M   'P 1'
#
loop_
_entity.id
_entity.type
_entity.pdbx_description
1 polymer ?
#
loop_
_entity_poly.entity_id
_entity_poly.type
_entity_poly.pdbx_seq_one_letter_code
_entity_poly.pdbx_strand_id
1 'polypeptide(L)'
;MKTTFSIIKADVGGCPGHSKVNEKLIELAKEKLKEAKEQGIIKDFFVTNCGDDLELIMTHDKGENSEEVHGLAWNVFKEASELAKQLGFYGAGQDLLKDAFSGNVRGLGPGIAEMEFTERKSEPIVAFMMDKTEPGAFNLPIYRIF
;
A
#
# COMPACT_ATOMS: atom_id res chain seq x y z
N MET A 1 18.01 -15.17 7.75
CA MET A 1 17.05 -14.22 8.34
C MET A 1 15.83 -14.24 7.44
N LYS A 2 14.62 -14.23 8.00
CA LYS A 2 13.40 -14.12 7.19
C LYS A 2 13.11 -12.65 6.90
N THR A 3 12.57 -12.39 5.72
CA THR A 3 12.12 -11.07 5.27
C THR A 3 10.70 -11.21 4.74
N THR A 4 9.86 -10.25 5.06
CA THR A 4 8.52 -10.10 4.53
C THR A 4 8.52 -8.90 3.59
N PHE A 5 7.99 -9.11 2.39
CA PHE A 5 7.74 -8.06 1.41
C PHE A 5 6.22 -7.87 1.30
N SER A 6 5.76 -6.64 1.53
CA SER A 6 4.33 -6.32 1.60
C SER A 6 4.04 -5.11 0.72
N ILE A 7 3.06 -5.26 -0.17
CA ILE A 7 2.43 -4.17 -0.89
C ILE A 7 1.03 -4.01 -0.32
N ILE A 8 0.76 -2.84 0.27
CA ILE A 8 -0.57 -2.47 0.72
C ILE A 8 -0.98 -1.21 -0.02
N LYS A 9 -2.17 -1.22 -0.61
CA LYS A 9 -2.64 -0.18 -1.54
C LYS A 9 -4.05 0.29 -1.22
N ALA A 10 -4.35 1.55 -1.49
CA ALA A 10 -5.71 2.09 -1.41
C ALA A 10 -5.88 3.36 -2.26
N ASP A 11 -7.07 3.55 -2.83
CA ASP A 11 -7.53 4.87 -3.31
C ASP A 11 -7.98 5.72 -2.12
N VAL A 12 -7.18 6.76 -1.86
CA VAL A 12 -7.43 7.75 -0.79
C VAL A 12 -7.81 9.12 -1.35
N GLY A 13 -7.95 9.24 -2.68
CA GLY A 13 -8.37 10.44 -3.39
C GLY A 13 -7.51 10.76 -4.62
N GLY A 14 -8.17 11.02 -5.75
CA GLY A 14 -7.55 11.32 -7.04
C GLY A 14 -7.65 12.79 -7.50
N CYS A 15 -6.69 13.20 -8.33
CA CYS A 15 -6.57 14.57 -8.84
C CYS A 15 -6.02 14.62 -10.29
N PRO A 16 -6.81 15.03 -11.30
CA PRO A 16 -8.25 15.26 -11.26
C PRO A 16 -9.05 13.94 -11.38
N GLY A 17 -10.18 13.85 -10.70
CA GLY A 17 -11.05 12.67 -10.76
C GLY A 17 -10.28 11.38 -10.41
N HIS A 18 -10.63 10.28 -11.06
CA HIS A 18 -9.98 8.98 -10.92
C HIS A 18 -8.74 8.80 -11.82
N SER A 19 -7.94 9.85 -12.02
CA SER A 19 -6.83 9.83 -12.99
C SER A 19 -5.47 9.53 -12.35
N LYS A 20 -5.15 10.18 -11.23
CA LYS A 20 -3.83 10.07 -10.59
C LYS A 20 -3.87 10.47 -9.12
N VAL A 21 -3.07 9.82 -8.28
CA VAL A 21 -2.69 10.33 -6.95
C VAL A 21 -1.89 11.63 -7.08
N ASN A 22 -2.22 12.62 -6.24
CA ASN A 22 -1.46 13.86 -6.18
C ASN A 22 -0.14 13.68 -5.39
N GLU A 23 0.94 14.33 -5.83
CA GLU A 23 2.28 14.25 -5.20
C GLU A 23 2.25 14.54 -3.70
N LYS A 24 1.38 15.45 -3.23
CA LYS A 24 1.25 15.77 -1.81
C LYS A 24 0.86 14.56 -0.94
N LEU A 25 0.06 13.63 -1.48
CA LEU A 25 -0.32 12.40 -0.78
C LEU A 25 0.84 11.40 -0.75
N ILE A 26 1.61 11.33 -1.84
CA ILE A 26 2.82 10.50 -1.93
C ILE A 26 3.88 10.99 -0.92
N GLU A 27 4.13 12.30 -0.84
CA GLU A 27 5.09 12.87 0.11
C GLU A 27 4.66 12.64 1.57
N LEU A 28 3.38 12.83 1.90
CA LEU A 28 2.86 12.49 3.23
C LEU A 28 3.11 11.02 3.58
N ALA A 29 2.82 10.10 2.65
CA ALA A 29 3.07 8.68 2.88
C ALA A 29 4.56 8.35 3.03
N LYS A 30 5.44 8.99 2.24
CA LYS A 30 6.91 8.84 2.38
C LYS A 30 7.40 9.31 3.74
N GLU A 31 6.91 10.45 4.23
CA GLU A 31 7.27 10.97 5.56
C GLU A 31 6.88 9.98 6.65
N LYS A 32 5.65 9.45 6.61
CA LYS A 32 5.15 8.49 7.60
C LYS A 32 5.89 7.15 7.58
N LEU A 33 6.19 6.61 6.40
CA LEU A 33 6.97 5.37 6.31
C LEU A 33 8.43 5.58 6.69
N LYS A 34 8.98 6.80 6.50
CA LYS A 34 10.30 7.15 7.02
C LYS A 34 10.33 7.14 8.54
N GLU A 35 9.34 7.73 9.19
CA GLU A 35 9.20 7.67 10.65
C GLU A 35 9.08 6.21 11.15
N ALA A 36 8.28 5.39 10.47
CA ALA A 36 8.13 3.97 10.81
C ALA A 36 9.42 3.16 10.62
N LYS A 37 10.24 3.51 9.61
CA LYS A 37 11.58 2.94 9.41
C LYS A 37 12.53 3.34 10.55
N GLU A 38 12.52 4.61 10.94
CA GLU A 38 13.34 5.12 12.06
C GLU A 38 12.93 4.48 13.40
N GLN A 39 11.65 4.17 13.59
CA GLN A 39 11.12 3.45 14.75
C GLN A 39 11.37 1.93 14.72
N GLY A 40 11.84 1.39 13.58
CA GLY A 40 12.09 -0.04 13.42
C GLY A 40 10.84 -0.91 13.23
N ILE A 41 9.70 -0.31 12.87
CA ILE A 41 8.48 -1.05 12.51
C ILE A 41 8.69 -1.79 11.18
N ILE A 42 9.32 -1.09 10.23
CA ILE A 42 9.72 -1.61 8.91
C ILE A 42 11.22 -1.41 8.70
N LYS A 43 11.82 -2.19 7.79
CA LYS A 43 13.25 -2.12 7.44
C LYS A 43 13.50 -1.11 6.32
N ASP A 44 12.66 -1.11 5.30
CA ASP A 44 12.74 -0.19 4.18
C ASP A 44 11.40 -0.05 3.46
N PHE A 45 11.27 0.97 2.61
CA PHE A 45 10.04 1.23 1.89
C PHE A 45 10.23 1.93 0.54
N PHE A 46 9.19 1.89 -0.29
CA PHE A 46 9.02 2.71 -1.48
C PHE A 46 7.54 3.11 -1.60
N VAL A 47 7.28 4.36 -1.97
CA VAL A 47 5.92 4.87 -2.16
C VAL A 47 5.76 5.31 -3.60
N THR A 48 4.69 4.86 -4.24
CA THR A 48 4.34 5.23 -5.61
C THR A 48 2.83 5.17 -5.82
N ASN A 49 2.39 5.22 -7.08
CA ASN A 49 0.99 5.09 -7.44
C ASN A 49 0.82 4.38 -8.79
N CYS A 50 -0.31 3.71 -8.96
CA CYS A 50 -0.82 3.34 -10.28
C CYS A 50 -2.19 4.03 -10.43
N GLY A 51 -2.30 5.00 -11.33
CA GLY A 51 -3.51 5.82 -11.39
C GLY A 51 -3.81 6.51 -10.05
N ASP A 52 -5.04 6.43 -9.56
CA ASP A 52 -5.49 6.98 -8.26
C ASP A 52 -5.23 6.08 -7.05
N ASP A 53 -4.62 4.91 -7.24
CA ASP A 53 -4.21 4.05 -6.15
C ASP A 53 -2.85 4.45 -5.57
N LEU A 54 -2.80 4.72 -4.26
CA LEU A 54 -1.57 4.95 -3.52
C LEU A 54 -0.97 3.62 -3.07
N GLU A 55 0.30 3.40 -3.39
CA GLU A 55 1.01 2.13 -3.21
C GLU A 55 2.08 2.27 -2.12
N LEU A 56 1.93 1.48 -1.03
CA LEU A 56 2.91 1.40 0.06
C LEU A 56 3.66 0.06 -0.04
N ILE A 57 4.88 0.10 -0.55
CA ILE A 57 5.76 -1.07 -0.65
C ILE A 57 6.70 -1.06 0.54
N MET A 58 6.67 -2.12 1.34
CA MET A 58 7.41 -2.21 2.61
C MET A 58 8.15 -3.53 2.71
N THR A 59 9.32 -3.49 3.36
CA THR A 59 10.05 -4.68 3.80
C THR A 59 10.17 -4.67 5.32
N HIS A 60 9.99 -5.84 5.95
CA HIS A 60 10.03 -5.99 7.41
C HIS A 60 10.32 -7.45 7.78
N ASP A 61 10.36 -7.77 9.08
CA ASP A 61 10.55 -9.13 9.60
C ASP A 61 9.43 -9.54 10.59
N LYS A 62 8.23 -9.01 10.33
CA LYS A 62 7.04 -9.20 11.18
C LYS A 62 6.09 -10.29 10.69
N GLY A 63 6.40 -10.96 9.56
CA GLY A 63 5.54 -11.96 8.93
C GLY A 63 4.34 -11.35 8.18
N GLU A 64 3.66 -12.19 7.40
CA GLU A 64 2.41 -11.83 6.70
C GLU A 64 1.27 -11.57 7.70
N ASN A 65 0.33 -10.70 7.36
CA ASN A 65 -0.81 -10.32 8.21
C ASN A 65 -0.41 -9.69 9.55
N SER A 66 0.76 -9.03 9.60
CA SER A 66 1.23 -8.36 10.82
C SER A 66 0.33 -7.17 11.19
N GLU A 67 -0.36 -7.25 12.32
CA GLU A 67 -1.25 -6.17 12.79
C GLU A 67 -0.55 -4.81 12.86
N GLU A 68 0.72 -4.79 13.25
CA GLU A 68 1.53 -3.58 13.33
C GLU A 68 1.76 -2.92 11.97
N VAL A 69 2.12 -3.72 10.95
CA VAL A 69 2.38 -3.22 9.58
C VAL A 69 1.09 -2.82 8.87
N HIS A 70 0.02 -3.60 9.04
CA HIS A 70 -1.28 -3.25 8.50
C HIS A 70 -1.87 -2.01 9.19
N GLY A 71 -1.65 -1.87 10.50
CA GLY A 71 -2.06 -0.69 11.27
C GLY A 71 -1.29 0.56 10.84
N LEU A 72 0.01 0.43 10.56
CA LEU A 72 0.81 1.49 9.94
C LEU A 72 0.22 1.94 8.61
N ALA A 73 0.00 1.01 7.66
CA ALA A 73 -0.56 1.32 6.35
C ALA A 73 -1.95 1.99 6.47
N TRP A 74 -2.82 1.46 7.34
CA TRP A 74 -4.13 2.03 7.60
C TRP A 74 -4.07 3.48 8.11
N ASN A 75 -3.17 3.78 9.05
CA ASN A 75 -2.98 5.13 9.56
C ASN A 75 -2.46 6.08 8.47
N VAL A 76 -1.52 5.63 7.63
CA VAL A 76 -1.04 6.41 6.48
C VAL A 76 -2.20 6.74 5.53
N PHE A 77 -3.03 5.76 5.18
CA PHE A 77 -4.17 6.00 4.30
C PHE A 77 -5.21 6.94 4.90
N LYS A 78 -5.48 6.84 6.21
CA LYS A 78 -6.38 7.78 6.90
C LYS A 78 -5.86 9.21 6.86
N GLU A 79 -4.58 9.42 7.15
CA GLU A 79 -3.97 10.75 7.10
C GLU A 79 -3.93 11.31 5.67
N ALA A 80 -3.60 10.47 4.68
CA ALA A 80 -3.64 10.84 3.27
C ALA A 80 -5.06 11.20 2.81
N SER A 81 -6.08 10.44 3.23
CA SER A 81 -7.48 10.72 2.96
C SER A 81 -7.95 12.04 3.57
N GLU A 82 -7.51 12.36 4.80
CA GLU A 82 -7.85 13.63 5.44
C GLU A 82 -7.20 14.80 4.70
N LEU A 83 -5.95 14.67 4.27
CA LEU A 83 -5.29 15.67 3.43
C LEU A 83 -5.98 15.82 2.06
N ALA A 84 -6.38 14.71 1.43
CA ALA A 84 -7.11 14.73 0.16
C ALA A 84 -8.44 15.49 0.29
N LYS A 85 -9.16 15.29 1.40
CA LYS A 85 -10.40 16.00 1.74
C LYS A 85 -10.16 17.49 1.93
N GLN A 86 -9.12 17.88 2.67
CA GLN A 86 -8.74 19.29 2.88
C GLN A 86 -8.40 20.00 1.56
N LEU A 87 -7.77 19.29 0.63
CA LEU A 87 -7.38 19.81 -0.68
C LEU A 87 -8.50 19.72 -1.73
N GLY A 88 -9.65 19.13 -1.40
CA GLY A 88 -10.80 19.00 -2.29
C GLY A 88 -10.58 18.01 -3.45
N PHE A 89 -9.78 16.97 -3.22
CA PHE A 89 -9.56 15.92 -4.22
C PHE A 89 -10.79 15.02 -4.38
N TYR A 90 -10.92 14.40 -5.55
CA TYR A 90 -12.08 13.57 -5.88
C TYR A 90 -11.95 12.21 -5.19
N GLY A 91 -13.05 11.66 -4.65
CA GLY A 91 -13.02 10.35 -4.02
C GLY A 91 -12.18 10.27 -2.74
N ALA A 92 -12.04 11.37 -1.99
CA ALA A 92 -11.26 11.35 -0.74
C ALA A 92 -11.78 10.26 0.23
N GLY A 93 -10.91 9.27 0.52
CA GLY A 93 -11.22 8.13 1.38
C GLY A 93 -12.06 7.03 0.73
N GLN A 94 -12.08 6.92 -0.59
CA GLN A 94 -12.91 5.98 -1.33
C GLN A 94 -12.78 4.52 -0.85
N ASP A 95 -11.56 4.06 -0.61
CA ASP A 95 -11.30 2.67 -0.17
C ASP A 95 -11.32 2.50 1.36
N LEU A 96 -11.62 3.53 2.14
CA LEU A 96 -11.71 3.42 3.61
C LEU A 96 -13.14 3.07 4.03
N LEU A 97 -13.55 1.83 3.74
CA LEU A 97 -14.94 1.37 3.86
C LEU A 97 -15.44 1.17 5.30
N LYS A 98 -14.54 1.28 6.29
CA LYS A 98 -14.87 1.20 7.72
C LYS A 98 -14.14 2.27 8.50
N ASP A 99 -14.77 2.76 9.57
CA ASP A 99 -14.20 3.79 10.44
C ASP A 99 -13.07 3.28 11.34
N ALA A 100 -13.12 1.98 11.71
CA ALA A 100 -12.22 1.36 12.68
C ALA A 100 -11.40 0.22 12.06
N PHE A 101 -10.10 0.22 12.36
CA PHE A 101 -9.19 -0.87 12.02
C PHE A 101 -9.49 -2.13 12.86
N SER A 102 -9.48 -3.30 12.25
CA SER A 102 -9.83 -4.58 12.89
C SER A 102 -8.69 -5.61 12.86
N GLY A 103 -7.45 -5.17 13.07
CA GLY A 103 -6.26 -6.02 13.16
C GLY A 103 -5.54 -6.28 11.83
N ASN A 104 -6.25 -6.27 10.70
CA ASN A 104 -5.65 -6.21 9.36
C ASN A 104 -6.57 -5.47 8.38
N VAL A 105 -6.05 -5.10 7.20
CA VAL A 105 -6.82 -4.33 6.21
C VAL A 105 -7.70 -5.19 5.29
N ARG A 106 -7.68 -6.54 5.40
CA ARG A 106 -8.53 -7.39 4.56
C ARG A 106 -10.00 -7.13 4.87
N GLY A 107 -10.76 -6.79 3.83
CA GLY A 107 -12.18 -6.43 3.97
C GLY A 107 -12.43 -5.07 4.62
N LEU A 108 -11.39 -4.23 4.76
CA LEU A 108 -11.53 -2.81 5.08
C LEU A 108 -11.52 -1.92 3.84
N GLY A 109 -11.20 -2.50 2.68
CA GLY A 109 -11.10 -1.83 1.38
C GLY A 109 -9.69 -1.89 0.76
N PRO A 110 -8.60 -1.59 1.49
CA PRO A 110 -7.25 -1.67 0.93
C PRO A 110 -6.88 -3.06 0.38
N GLY A 111 -6.19 -3.05 -0.75
CA GLY A 111 -5.62 -4.24 -1.39
C GLY A 111 -4.29 -4.63 -0.73
N ILE A 112 -3.97 -5.93 -0.76
CA ILE A 112 -2.81 -6.49 -0.07
C ILE A 112 -2.20 -7.61 -0.92
N ALA A 113 -0.88 -7.58 -1.08
CA ALA A 113 -0.08 -8.71 -1.56
C ALA A 113 1.21 -8.82 -0.73
N GLU A 114 1.42 -9.96 -0.06
CA GLU A 114 2.54 -10.15 0.87
C GLU A 114 3.14 -11.53 0.70
N MET A 115 4.43 -11.65 1.00
CA MET A 115 5.12 -12.94 1.09
C MET A 115 6.25 -12.89 2.13
N GLU A 116 6.31 -13.89 3.00
CA GLU A 116 7.47 -14.13 3.88
C GLU A 116 8.39 -15.20 3.29
N PHE A 117 9.69 -14.90 3.18
CA PHE A 117 10.67 -15.80 2.61
C PHE A 117 12.05 -15.66 3.29
N THR A 118 12.93 -16.64 3.02
CA THR A 118 14.36 -16.51 3.35
C THR A 118 15.07 -15.96 2.14
N GLU A 119 15.67 -14.79 2.25
CA GLU A 119 16.41 -14.16 1.15
C GLU A 119 17.47 -15.11 0.57
N ARG A 120 17.51 -15.20 -0.76
CA ARG A 120 18.55 -15.89 -1.52
C ARG A 120 19.85 -15.08 -1.47
N LYS A 121 20.92 -15.62 -2.07
CA LYS A 121 22.19 -14.87 -2.25
C LYS A 121 22.00 -13.53 -2.97
N SER A 122 21.03 -13.49 -3.89
CA SER A 122 20.55 -12.29 -4.56
C SER A 122 19.04 -12.45 -4.72
N GLU A 123 18.29 -11.44 -4.31
CA GLU A 123 16.83 -11.49 -4.21
C GLU A 123 16.17 -10.44 -5.13
N PRO A 124 16.14 -10.66 -6.46
CA PRO A 124 15.39 -9.80 -7.36
C PRO A 124 13.88 -10.04 -7.21
N ILE A 125 13.12 -8.96 -7.04
CA ILE A 125 11.66 -8.95 -6.93
C ILE A 125 11.09 -7.96 -7.96
N VAL A 126 9.93 -8.28 -8.53
CA VAL A 126 9.15 -7.37 -9.40
C VAL A 126 7.78 -7.17 -8.78
N ALA A 127 7.43 -5.91 -8.50
CA ALA A 127 6.11 -5.51 -8.02
C ALA A 127 5.25 -5.03 -9.19
N PHE A 128 4.07 -5.62 -9.36
CA PHE A 128 3.07 -5.16 -10.33
C PHE A 128 1.90 -4.51 -9.59
N MET A 129 1.51 -3.33 -10.05
CA MET A 129 0.38 -2.55 -9.53
C MET A 129 -0.53 -2.24 -10.72
N MET A 130 -1.85 -2.29 -10.54
CA MET A 130 -2.82 -2.07 -11.61
C MET A 130 -3.94 -1.17 -11.12
N ASP A 131 -4.40 -0.29 -12.00
CA ASP A 131 -5.57 0.57 -11.82
C ASP A 131 -6.62 0.26 -12.90
N LYS A 132 -7.90 0.52 -12.59
CA LYS A 132 -9.08 0.35 -13.46
C LYS A 132 -9.29 -1.07 -13.99
N THR A 133 -8.92 -2.06 -13.18
CA THR A 133 -9.13 -3.47 -13.46
C THR A 133 -9.36 -4.24 -12.15
N GLU A 134 -9.65 -5.53 -12.24
CA GLU A 134 -9.83 -6.42 -11.09
C GLU A 134 -8.63 -7.37 -10.91
N PRO A 135 -8.48 -8.03 -9.74
CA PRO A 135 -7.40 -8.97 -9.49
C PRO A 135 -7.28 -10.08 -10.54
N GLY A 136 -8.40 -10.50 -11.13
CA GLY A 136 -8.44 -11.51 -12.19
C GLY A 136 -7.66 -11.15 -13.46
N ALA A 137 -7.31 -9.88 -13.68
CA ALA A 137 -6.46 -9.47 -14.79
C ALA A 137 -5.05 -10.07 -14.74
N PHE A 138 -4.60 -10.51 -13.56
CA PHE A 138 -3.35 -11.26 -13.43
C PHE A 138 -3.45 -12.73 -13.82
N ASN A 139 -4.65 -13.32 -13.99
CA ASN A 139 -4.81 -14.75 -14.28
C ASN A 139 -4.04 -15.19 -15.54
N LEU A 140 -4.21 -14.48 -16.66
CA LEU A 140 -3.54 -14.82 -17.93
C LEU A 140 -2.02 -14.54 -17.90
N PRO A 141 -1.53 -13.37 -17.41
CA PRO A 141 -0.10 -13.14 -17.26
C PRO A 141 0.60 -14.18 -16.38
N ILE A 142 0.04 -14.51 -15.22
CA ILE A 142 0.64 -15.49 -14.30
C ILE A 142 0.67 -16.89 -14.93
N TYR A 143 -0.42 -17.33 -15.59
CA TYR A 143 -0.46 -18.60 -16.33
C TYR A 143 0.57 -18.68 -17.47
N ARG A 144 1.01 -17.55 -18.03
CA ARG A 144 2.03 -17.54 -19.09
C ARG A 144 3.46 -17.54 -18.55
N ILE A 145 3.67 -17.07 -17.32
CA ILE A 145 4.98 -16.98 -16.69
C ILE A 145 5.41 -18.34 -16.10
N PHE A 146 4.45 -19.10 -15.55
CA PHE A 146 4.66 -20.39 -14.88
C PHE A 146 3.93 -21.52 -15.58
#